data_AF-A0AAD7BJX2-F1
#
_entry.id   AF-A0AAD7BJX2-F1
#
_cell.length_a   1.000
_cell.length_b   1.000
_cell.length_c   1.000
_cell.angle_alpha   90.00
_cell.angle_beta   90.00
_cell.angle_gamma   90.00
#
_symmetry.space_group_name_H-M   'P 1'
#
loop_
_entity.id
_entity.type
_entity.pdbx_description
1 polymer ?
#
loop_
_entity_poly.entity_id
_entity_poly.type
_entity_poly.pdbx_seq_one_letter_code
_entity_poly.pdbx_strand_id
1 'polypeptide(L)'
;MTLDPHSPFSETKYRHDKVRCDGEKPCGGCTRKNVQCNDGCEPCRKARARCEKTDTDTEDRCQRCVDRDLECTADDSDQAPIAPSLPSVEPNLAPPVVEVVSERAKAACQSCCQSNKKCQDERPCPRCVSRSEECVPASPRPPKQAKLRCEGCKKQSIRCSDERPCQNCVTAGMECVNAVRQRGGLGSRVKAACLACRRSKTRCDGARPCLPCTKRKSECIGQLCKKCAHAGKTTCICDLDESTSSSSSNTTLRTPNQQGYYPNSFPWPVAITSMPGHPHPMHSLHPPAQAAGPSSSSYGPSDPPPPSPPSRHD
;
A
#
# COMPACT_ATOMS: atom_id res chain seq x y z
N MET A 1 33.65 -42.19 -33.97
CA MET A 1 32.87 -40.96 -34.19
C MET A 1 31.46 -41.24 -33.73
N THR A 2 31.17 -40.92 -32.48
CA THR A 2 29.84 -41.06 -31.86
C THR A 2 29.69 -39.81 -31.00
N LEU A 3 28.75 -38.95 -31.40
CA LEU A 3 28.44 -37.69 -30.72
C LEU A 3 27.24 -37.94 -29.80
N ASP A 4 27.45 -37.72 -28.51
CA ASP A 4 26.40 -37.64 -27.48
C ASP A 4 25.73 -36.25 -27.50
N PRO A 5 24.39 -36.15 -27.49
CA PRO A 5 23.67 -34.90 -27.30
C PRO A 5 22.94 -34.89 -25.93
N HIS A 6 23.57 -34.30 -24.92
CA HIS A 6 22.93 -33.87 -23.67
C HIS A 6 23.60 -32.54 -23.27
N SER A 7 22.97 -31.50 -22.76
CA SER A 7 21.58 -31.07 -22.52
C SER A 7 21.74 -29.60 -22.05
N PRO A 8 20.89 -28.63 -22.42
CA PRO A 8 21.07 -27.25 -21.99
C PRO A 8 20.67 -27.09 -20.51
N PHE A 9 21.65 -26.93 -19.63
CA PHE A 9 21.45 -26.43 -18.26
C PHE A 9 20.80 -25.04 -18.33
N SER A 10 19.49 -24.99 -18.07
CA SER A 10 18.76 -23.76 -17.86
C SER A 10 19.02 -23.25 -16.44
N GLU A 11 20.02 -22.39 -16.29
CA GLU A 11 20.30 -21.67 -15.05
C GLU A 11 19.17 -20.66 -14.75
N THR A 12 18.04 -21.14 -14.24
CA THR A 12 16.93 -20.29 -13.76
C THR A 12 17.24 -19.73 -12.39
N LYS A 13 18.15 -18.76 -12.35
CA LYS A 13 18.49 -17.97 -11.16
C LYS A 13 17.42 -16.90 -10.89
N TYR A 14 16.17 -17.32 -10.64
CA TYR A 14 15.09 -16.40 -10.28
C TYR A 14 14.89 -16.38 -8.75
N ARG A 15 15.56 -15.43 -8.08
CA ARG A 15 15.23 -15.02 -6.71
C ARG A 15 13.85 -14.37 -6.71
N HIS A 16 12.78 -15.12 -6.45
CA HIS A 16 11.47 -14.51 -6.25
C HIS A 16 11.22 -14.09 -4.80
N ASP A 17 11.25 -12.78 -4.64
CA ASP A 17 10.85 -11.94 -3.51
C ASP A 17 9.62 -12.44 -2.73
N LYS A 18 9.82 -12.68 -1.43
CA LYS A 18 8.88 -12.47 -0.30
C LYS A 18 7.38 -12.71 -0.56
N VAL A 19 7.00 -13.77 -1.26
CA VAL A 19 5.59 -14.21 -1.26
C VAL A 19 5.35 -14.90 0.09
N ARG A 20 4.40 -14.39 0.88
CA ARG A 20 3.94 -15.11 2.08
C ARG A 20 3.13 -16.31 1.61
N CYS A 21 3.56 -17.50 1.99
CA CYS A 21 2.79 -18.73 1.83
C CYS A 21 1.80 -18.83 2.99
N ASP A 22 0.53 -19.04 2.67
CA ASP A 22 -0.59 -19.24 3.59
C ASP A 22 -0.83 -20.73 3.92
N GLY A 23 -0.02 -21.64 3.36
CA GLY A 23 -0.06 -23.08 3.66
C GLY A 23 -1.01 -23.88 2.77
N GLU A 24 -1.99 -23.23 2.14
CA GLU A 24 -2.86 -23.84 1.13
C GLU A 24 -2.09 -24.13 -0.16
N LYS A 25 -2.48 -25.17 -0.91
CA LYS A 25 -1.91 -25.49 -2.24
C LYS A 25 -2.97 -25.36 -3.33
N PRO A 26 -2.79 -24.49 -4.35
CA PRO A 26 -1.73 -23.48 -4.45
C PRO A 26 -1.95 -22.32 -3.47
N CYS A 27 -0.85 -21.80 -2.90
CA CYS A 27 -0.95 -20.75 -1.89
C CYS A 27 -1.51 -19.46 -2.53
N GLY A 28 -2.33 -18.70 -1.80
CA GLY A 28 -3.03 -17.53 -2.34
C GLY A 28 -2.09 -16.43 -2.82
N GLY A 29 -0.83 -16.43 -2.34
CA GLY A 29 0.24 -15.58 -2.83
C GLY A 29 0.78 -15.99 -4.20
N CYS A 30 0.91 -17.30 -4.46
CA CYS A 30 1.36 -17.85 -5.74
C CYS A 30 0.28 -17.67 -6.82
N THR A 31 -0.98 -17.97 -6.50
CA THR A 31 -2.13 -17.80 -7.40
C THR A 31 -2.26 -16.34 -7.88
N ARG A 32 -2.16 -15.36 -6.97
CA ARG A 32 -2.25 -13.93 -7.31
C ARG A 32 -1.10 -13.42 -8.19
N LYS A 33 0.06 -14.06 -8.13
CA LYS A 33 1.23 -13.69 -8.93
C LYS A 33 1.39 -14.53 -10.18
N ASN A 34 0.50 -15.51 -10.40
CA ASN A 34 0.57 -16.47 -11.49
C ASN A 34 1.95 -17.16 -11.56
N VAL A 35 2.50 -17.52 -10.39
CA VAL A 35 3.77 -18.24 -10.27
C VAL A 35 3.52 -19.65 -9.74
N GLN A 36 4.27 -20.62 -10.25
CA GLN A 36 4.16 -22.02 -9.81
C GLN A 36 4.53 -22.13 -8.33
N CYS A 37 3.63 -22.72 -7.54
CA CYS A 37 3.87 -23.00 -6.13
C CYS A 37 4.77 -24.24 -6.06
N ASN A 38 6.07 -24.06 -5.85
CA ASN A 38 6.99 -25.19 -5.77
C ASN A 38 6.78 -25.94 -4.45
N ASP A 39 6.44 -27.23 -4.56
CA ASP A 39 6.25 -28.13 -3.44
C ASP A 39 7.56 -28.36 -2.68
N GLY A 40 7.64 -27.85 -1.46
CA GLY A 40 8.71 -28.15 -0.52
C GLY A 40 8.16 -28.74 0.78
N CYS A 41 8.96 -29.52 1.49
CA CYS A 41 8.61 -29.99 2.82
C CYS A 41 8.34 -28.82 3.78
N GLU A 42 7.63 -29.09 4.87
CA GLU A 42 7.23 -28.08 5.87
C GLU A 42 8.42 -27.26 6.43
N PRO A 43 9.57 -27.87 6.77
CA PRO A 43 10.76 -27.13 7.24
C PRO A 43 11.33 -26.17 6.19
N CYS A 44 11.39 -26.59 4.91
CA CYS A 44 11.88 -25.73 3.83
C CYS A 44 10.94 -24.54 3.57
N ARG A 45 9.62 -24.76 3.65
CA ARG A 45 8.61 -23.70 3.56
C ARG A 45 8.75 -22.69 4.69
N LYS A 46 8.85 -23.15 5.95
CA LYS A 46 9.08 -22.30 7.13
C LYS A 46 10.37 -21.47 7.01
N ALA A 47 11.44 -22.10 6.55
CA ALA A 47 12.74 -21.46 6.36
C ALA A 47 12.83 -20.57 5.10
N ARG A 48 11.76 -20.53 4.27
CA ARG A 48 11.73 -19.84 2.96
C ARG A 48 12.88 -20.22 2.05
N ALA A 49 13.19 -21.51 2.04
CA ALA A 49 14.29 -22.07 1.29
C ALA A 49 13.81 -23.00 0.17
N ARG A 50 14.67 -23.19 -0.83
CA ARG A 50 14.42 -24.18 -1.87
C ARG A 50 14.49 -25.57 -1.25
N CYS A 51 13.45 -26.36 -1.48
CA CYS A 51 13.43 -27.78 -1.19
C CYS A 51 13.95 -28.50 -2.43
N GLU A 52 15.13 -29.09 -2.32
CA GLU A 52 15.71 -29.92 -3.37
C GLU A 52 15.38 -31.37 -3.02
N LYS A 53 14.32 -31.89 -3.65
CA LYS A 53 14.01 -33.31 -3.57
C LYS A 53 15.07 -34.04 -4.40
N THR A 54 15.71 -35.03 -3.82
CA THR A 54 16.56 -35.97 -4.54
C THR A 54 15.64 -36.94 -5.26
N ASP A 55 15.85 -37.15 -6.56
CA ASP A 55 15.05 -38.10 -7.37
C ASP A 55 15.34 -39.57 -7.03
N THR A 56 16.13 -39.82 -5.98
CA THR A 56 16.36 -41.16 -5.44
C THR A 56 15.15 -41.53 -4.59
N ASP A 57 14.24 -42.33 -5.17
CA ASP A 57 13.00 -42.87 -4.58
C ASP A 57 13.15 -43.60 -3.21
N THR A 58 14.34 -43.65 -2.63
CA THR A 58 14.66 -44.42 -1.43
C THR A 58 14.71 -43.59 -0.15
N GLU A 59 14.71 -42.25 -0.22
CA GLU A 59 14.66 -41.40 0.97
C GLU A 59 13.67 -40.24 0.80
N ASP A 60 12.59 -40.25 1.59
CA ASP A 60 11.55 -39.20 1.65
C ASP A 60 12.06 -37.84 2.20
N ARG A 61 13.39 -37.65 2.31
CA ARG A 61 14.01 -36.48 2.93
C ARG A 61 14.70 -35.62 1.87
N CYS A 62 14.34 -34.35 1.80
CA CYS A 62 15.08 -33.40 0.95
C CYS A 62 16.49 -33.16 1.49
N GLN A 63 17.46 -32.90 0.60
CA GLN A 63 18.88 -32.73 0.95
C GLN A 63 19.10 -31.74 2.10
N ARG A 64 18.38 -30.62 2.08
CA ARG A 64 18.48 -29.59 3.11
C ARG A 64 18.00 -30.06 4.50
N CYS A 65 16.99 -30.92 4.55
CA CYS A 65 16.53 -31.50 5.81
C CYS A 65 17.54 -32.52 6.34
N VAL A 66 18.24 -33.24 5.45
CA VAL A 66 19.35 -34.11 5.82
C VAL A 66 20.51 -33.29 6.37
N ASP A 67 20.97 -32.26 5.66
CA ASP A 67 22.09 -31.40 6.06
C ASP A 67 21.88 -30.67 7.40
N ARG A 68 20.62 -30.53 7.83
CA ARG A 68 20.21 -29.78 9.03
C ARG A 68 19.67 -30.69 10.13
N ASP A 69 19.66 -32.00 9.91
CA ASP A 69 19.02 -33.00 10.77
C ASP A 69 17.58 -32.59 11.16
N LEU A 70 16.81 -32.10 10.19
CA LEU A 70 15.39 -31.79 10.34
C LEU A 70 14.54 -32.95 9.85
N GLU A 71 13.45 -33.22 10.55
CA GLU A 71 12.43 -34.17 10.13
C GLU A 71 11.70 -33.62 8.89
N CYS A 72 11.79 -34.34 7.77
CA CYS A 72 11.24 -33.91 6.50
C CYS A 72 9.82 -34.47 6.35
N THR A 73 8.84 -33.81 6.96
CA THR A 73 7.44 -34.18 6.77
C THR A 73 6.95 -33.63 5.44
N ALA A 74 6.68 -34.53 4.49
CA ALA A 74 5.77 -34.22 3.39
C ALA A 74 4.38 -34.01 4.03
N ASP A 75 3.72 -32.90 3.71
CA ASP A 75 2.32 -32.68 4.08
C ASP A 75 1.48 -33.70 3.31
N ASP A 76 1.40 -34.94 3.79
CA ASP A 76 0.45 -35.97 3.35
C ASP A 76 -0.93 -35.71 3.98
N SER A 77 -1.31 -34.43 3.97
CA SER A 77 -2.54 -33.92 4.59
C SER A 77 -3.80 -34.24 3.76
N ASP A 78 -3.70 -35.16 2.80
CA ASP A 78 -4.87 -35.73 2.10
C ASP A 78 -5.60 -36.81 2.93
N GLN A 79 -5.06 -37.19 4.10
CA GLN A 79 -5.78 -38.06 5.03
C GLN A 79 -6.62 -37.24 6.01
N ALA A 80 -7.68 -36.63 5.50
CA ALA A 80 -8.79 -36.21 6.33
C ALA A 80 -9.29 -37.44 7.12
N PRO A 81 -9.48 -37.36 8.45
CA PRO A 81 -10.07 -38.46 9.20
C PRO A 81 -11.46 -38.73 8.63
N ILE A 82 -11.65 -39.93 8.09
CA ILE A 82 -12.96 -40.44 7.67
C ILE A 82 -13.84 -40.37 8.91
N ALA A 83 -14.74 -39.39 8.95
CA ALA A 83 -15.76 -39.32 9.97
C ALA A 83 -16.62 -40.59 9.87
N PRO A 84 -16.90 -41.29 10.99
CA PRO A 84 -17.74 -42.47 10.96
C PRO A 84 -19.15 -42.08 10.49
N SER A 85 -19.60 -42.75 9.43
CA SER A 85 -20.92 -42.60 8.82
C SER A 85 -22.02 -42.83 9.86
N LEU A 86 -22.73 -41.78 10.24
CA LEU A 86 -23.95 -41.89 11.04
C LEU A 86 -25.16 -42.23 10.13
N PRO A 87 -26.09 -43.09 10.59
CA PRO A 87 -27.23 -43.53 9.81
C PRO A 87 -28.27 -42.41 9.61
N SER A 88 -28.78 -42.38 8.38
CA SER A 88 -29.84 -41.53 7.86
C SER A 88 -31.15 -41.68 8.65
N VAL A 89 -31.67 -40.58 9.18
CA VAL A 89 -33.05 -40.47 9.70
C VAL A 89 -33.75 -39.33 8.97
N GLU A 90 -34.98 -39.63 8.54
CA GLU A 90 -35.85 -38.94 7.60
C GLU A 90 -36.31 -37.52 7.97
N PRO A 91 -36.85 -36.75 6.99
CA PRO A 91 -36.98 -35.30 7.06
C PRO A 91 -38.31 -34.88 7.69
N ASN A 92 -38.23 -34.04 8.73
CA ASN A 92 -39.39 -33.34 9.28
C ASN A 92 -39.42 -31.91 8.73
N LEU A 93 -40.56 -31.53 8.15
CA LEU A 93 -40.84 -30.22 7.56
C LEU A 93 -40.74 -29.11 8.61
N ALA A 94 -39.56 -28.52 8.75
CA ALA A 94 -39.35 -27.26 9.42
C ALA A 94 -39.15 -26.13 8.38
N PRO A 95 -39.67 -24.91 8.65
CA PRO A 95 -39.56 -23.78 7.73
C PRO A 95 -38.09 -23.42 7.47
N PRO A 96 -37.77 -22.81 6.30
CA PRO A 96 -36.40 -22.57 5.88
C PRO A 96 -35.69 -21.68 6.91
N VAL A 97 -34.80 -22.30 7.68
CA VAL A 97 -33.73 -21.60 8.39
C VAL A 97 -32.85 -21.05 7.27
N VAL A 98 -33.12 -19.81 6.89
CA VAL A 98 -32.22 -19.05 6.03
C VAL A 98 -30.88 -19.11 6.75
N GLU A 99 -29.92 -19.84 6.18
CA GLU A 99 -28.56 -19.88 6.66
C GLU A 99 -28.03 -18.47 6.46
N VAL A 100 -28.25 -17.63 7.48
CA VAL A 100 -27.66 -16.30 7.58
C VAL A 100 -26.19 -16.61 7.77
N VAL A 101 -25.50 -16.76 6.63
CA VAL A 101 -24.05 -16.80 6.53
C VAL A 101 -23.61 -15.62 7.34
N SER A 102 -23.15 -15.91 8.57
CA SER A 102 -22.80 -14.92 9.57
C SER A 102 -21.71 -14.10 8.92
N GLU A 103 -22.11 -12.95 8.39
CA GLU A 103 -21.27 -11.96 7.77
C GLU A 103 -20.42 -11.43 8.92
N ARG A 104 -19.37 -12.22 9.21
CA ARG A 104 -18.57 -12.22 10.42
C ARG A 104 -18.12 -10.80 10.67
N ALA A 105 -18.87 -10.10 11.52
CA ALA A 105 -18.77 -8.67 11.69
C ALA A 105 -17.44 -8.37 12.39
N LYS A 106 -16.39 -8.12 11.59
CA LYS A 106 -15.00 -7.86 12.04
C LYS A 106 -14.84 -6.61 12.93
N ALA A 107 -15.93 -5.97 13.34
CA ALA A 107 -15.93 -4.80 14.20
C ALA A 107 -16.39 -5.17 15.61
N ALA A 108 -15.53 -4.93 16.61
CA ALA A 108 -15.88 -5.04 18.02
C ALA A 108 -17.11 -4.18 18.39
N CYS A 109 -17.96 -4.65 19.30
CA CYS A 109 -19.11 -3.87 19.80
C CYS A 109 -18.66 -2.57 20.50
N GLN A 110 -19.58 -1.62 20.68
CA GLN A 110 -19.28 -0.30 21.25
C GLN A 110 -18.66 -0.37 22.65
N SER A 111 -19.18 -1.21 23.55
CA SER A 111 -18.67 -1.35 24.92
C SER A 111 -17.27 -1.98 24.98
N CYS A 112 -16.99 -2.97 24.12
CA CYS A 112 -15.65 -3.55 23.99
C CYS A 112 -14.66 -2.56 23.36
N CYS A 113 -15.12 -1.75 22.39
CA CYS A 113 -14.33 -0.67 21.80
C CYS A 113 -13.94 0.41 22.81
N GLN A 114 -14.88 0.84 23.67
CA GLN A 114 -14.63 1.86 24.69
C GLN A 114 -13.69 1.37 25.80
N SER A 115 -13.80 0.10 26.17
CA SER A 115 -12.95 -0.52 27.20
C SER A 115 -11.57 -0.96 26.69
N ASN A 116 -11.27 -0.81 25.39
CA ASN A 116 -10.06 -1.33 24.74
C ASN A 116 -9.84 -2.83 25.01
N LYS A 117 -10.93 -3.61 24.97
CA LYS A 117 -10.88 -5.06 25.18
C LYS A 117 -11.30 -5.79 23.91
N LYS A 118 -10.78 -7.01 23.74
CA LYS A 118 -11.14 -7.87 22.61
C LYS A 118 -12.63 -8.23 22.71
N CYS A 119 -13.38 -7.93 21.65
CA CYS A 119 -14.75 -8.36 21.49
C CYS A 119 -14.77 -9.77 20.89
N GLN A 120 -15.66 -10.62 21.38
CA GLN A 120 -15.91 -11.92 20.74
C GLN A 120 -16.87 -11.68 19.57
N ASP A 121 -16.73 -12.47 18.49
CA ASP A 121 -17.48 -12.25 17.23
C ASP A 121 -18.97 -12.62 17.35
N GLU A 122 -19.38 -13.21 18.48
CA GLU A 122 -20.78 -13.49 18.80
C GLU A 122 -21.53 -12.21 19.19
N ARG A 123 -22.80 -12.09 18.80
CA ARG A 123 -23.67 -10.94 19.09
C ARG A 123 -24.97 -11.45 19.72
N PRO A 124 -25.31 -11.04 20.95
CA PRO A 124 -24.52 -10.21 21.87
C PRO A 124 -23.23 -10.92 22.32
N CYS A 125 -22.13 -10.19 22.49
CA CYS A 125 -20.87 -10.83 22.89
C CYS A 125 -20.93 -11.25 24.37
N PRO A 126 -20.33 -12.39 24.78
CA PRO A 126 -20.42 -12.89 26.16
C PRO A 126 -19.99 -11.88 27.21
N ARG A 127 -19.03 -11.01 26.88
CA ARG A 127 -18.58 -9.93 27.78
C ARG A 127 -19.66 -8.89 28.06
N CYS A 128 -20.47 -8.51 27.07
CA CYS A 128 -21.59 -7.60 27.25
C CYS A 128 -22.70 -8.28 28.05
N VAL A 129 -22.97 -9.56 27.78
CA VAL A 129 -23.95 -10.37 28.53
C VAL A 129 -23.58 -10.46 30.01
N SER A 130 -22.32 -10.79 30.33
CA SER A 130 -21.85 -10.87 31.72
C SER A 130 -21.88 -9.54 32.47
N ARG A 131 -21.85 -8.41 31.75
CA ARG A 131 -21.93 -7.06 32.34
C ARG A 131 -23.35 -6.51 32.33
N SER A 132 -24.33 -7.27 31.82
CA SER A 132 -25.69 -6.78 31.56
C SER A 132 -25.70 -5.46 30.77
N GLU A 133 -24.72 -5.27 29.88
CA GLU A 133 -24.59 -4.09 29.02
C GLU A 133 -25.11 -4.41 27.62
N GLU A 134 -25.76 -3.45 26.98
CA GLU A 134 -26.25 -3.62 25.61
C GLU A 134 -25.09 -3.83 24.63
N CYS A 135 -25.13 -4.91 23.85
CA CYS A 135 -24.09 -5.23 22.87
C CYS A 135 -24.37 -4.54 21.53
N VAL A 136 -24.26 -3.21 21.51
CA VAL A 136 -24.50 -2.42 20.29
C VAL A 136 -23.36 -2.64 19.27
N PRO A 137 -23.64 -3.06 18.03
CA PRO A 137 -22.65 -3.08 16.96
C PRO A 137 -21.99 -1.71 16.84
N ALA A 138 -20.65 -1.65 16.78
CA ALA A 138 -20.01 -0.37 16.54
C ALA A 138 -20.45 0.14 15.18
N SER A 139 -21.20 1.24 15.16
CA SER A 139 -21.52 1.96 13.93
C SER A 139 -20.23 2.09 13.12
N PRO A 140 -20.25 1.77 11.81
CA PRO A 140 -19.06 1.81 10.98
C PRO A 140 -18.43 3.18 11.17
N ARG A 141 -17.31 3.21 11.89
CA ARG A 141 -16.64 4.47 12.18
C ARG A 141 -16.36 5.08 10.81
N PRO A 142 -16.84 6.31 10.53
CA PRO A 142 -16.50 6.95 9.28
C PRO A 142 -14.99 6.82 9.14
N PRO A 143 -14.50 6.35 7.97
CA PRO A 143 -13.10 6.01 7.78
C PRO A 143 -12.30 7.13 8.40
N LYS A 144 -11.36 6.79 9.31
CA LYS A 144 -10.54 7.76 10.04
C LYS A 144 -9.77 8.58 9.00
N GLN A 145 -10.42 9.58 8.42
CA GLN A 145 -9.79 10.61 7.67
C GLN A 145 -9.00 11.30 8.76
N ALA A 146 -7.70 11.00 8.82
CA ALA A 146 -6.76 11.78 9.60
C ALA A 146 -6.86 13.20 9.05
N LYS A 147 -7.79 13.97 9.63
CA LYS A 147 -8.13 15.31 9.20
C LYS A 147 -6.86 16.10 9.39
N LEU A 148 -6.36 16.64 8.28
CA LEU A 148 -5.15 17.42 8.29
C LEU A 148 -5.37 18.59 9.25
N ARG A 149 -4.42 18.82 10.16
CA ARG A 149 -4.45 20.03 11.00
C ARG A 149 -4.43 21.24 10.08
N CYS A 150 -5.23 22.27 10.37
CA CYS A 150 -5.15 23.54 9.64
C CYS A 150 -3.75 24.17 9.79
N GLU A 151 -3.38 25.11 8.91
CA GLU A 151 -2.05 25.75 8.94
C GLU A 151 -1.81 26.47 10.28
N GLY A 152 -2.82 27.13 10.85
CA GLY A 152 -2.73 27.79 12.16
C GLY A 152 -2.40 26.82 13.29
N CYS A 153 -3.18 25.75 13.45
CA CYS A 153 -2.91 24.72 14.47
C CYS A 153 -1.60 23.98 14.23
N LYS A 154 -1.19 23.81 12.97
CA LYS A 154 0.09 23.19 12.60
C LYS A 154 1.26 24.06 13.04
N LYS A 155 1.22 25.38 12.79
CA LYS A 155 2.23 26.34 13.23
C LYS A 155 2.33 26.43 14.76
N GLN A 156 1.19 26.37 15.45
CA GLN A 156 1.14 26.39 16.92
C GLN A 156 1.37 25.02 17.58
N SER A 157 1.59 23.95 16.80
CA SER A 157 1.79 22.58 17.31
C SER A 157 0.59 21.98 18.09
N ILE A 158 -0.56 22.65 18.12
CA ILE A 158 -1.75 22.23 18.86
C ILE A 158 -2.63 21.25 18.05
N ARG A 159 -3.51 20.53 18.75
CA ARG A 159 -4.47 19.61 18.12
C ARG A 159 -5.60 20.42 17.47
N CYS A 160 -5.80 20.25 16.17
CA CYS A 160 -6.88 20.91 15.44
C CYS A 160 -8.21 20.21 15.72
N SER A 161 -9.27 20.98 16.00
CA SER A 161 -10.64 20.45 16.03
C SER A 161 -11.13 20.13 14.61
N ASP A 162 -12.12 19.26 14.51
CA ASP A 162 -12.62 18.75 13.22
C ASP A 162 -13.62 19.69 12.53
N GLU A 163 -14.07 20.72 13.24
CA GLU A 163 -14.91 21.80 12.76
C GLU A 163 -14.08 22.85 12.00
N ARG A 164 -14.70 23.51 11.03
CA ARG A 164 -14.07 24.53 10.18
C ARG A 164 -14.98 25.77 10.16
N PRO A 165 -14.51 26.95 10.64
CA PRO A 165 -13.20 27.20 11.25
C PRO A 165 -12.98 26.42 12.55
N CYS A 166 -11.72 26.10 12.85
CA CYS A 166 -11.39 25.31 14.04
C CYS A 166 -11.53 26.15 15.32
N GLN A 167 -11.96 25.55 16.43
CA GLN A 167 -12.21 26.26 17.70
C GLN A 167 -10.97 27.06 18.13
N ASN A 168 -9.79 26.43 18.08
CA ASN A 168 -8.53 27.10 18.44
C ASN A 168 -8.21 28.28 17.52
N CYS A 169 -8.59 28.21 16.25
CA CYS A 169 -8.37 29.26 15.27
C CYS A 169 -9.26 30.47 15.60
N VAL A 170 -10.52 30.20 15.95
CA VAL A 170 -11.49 31.21 16.40
C VAL A 170 -11.00 31.87 17.70
N THR A 171 -10.59 31.08 18.70
CA THR A 171 -10.07 31.60 19.97
C THR A 171 -8.77 32.40 19.81
N ALA A 172 -7.90 31.99 18.88
CA ALA A 172 -6.66 32.71 18.59
C ALA A 172 -6.84 33.93 17.67
N GLY A 173 -8.06 34.18 17.15
CA GLY A 173 -8.30 35.26 16.20
C GLY A 173 -7.56 35.09 14.87
N MET A 174 -7.27 33.86 14.46
CA MET A 174 -6.52 33.55 13.22
C MET A 174 -7.41 32.86 12.19
N GLU A 175 -7.09 33.07 10.91
CA GLU A 175 -7.79 32.41 9.81
C GLU A 175 -7.52 30.89 9.80
N CYS A 176 -8.61 30.10 9.78
CA CYS A 176 -8.53 28.65 9.73
C CYS A 176 -8.33 28.14 8.29
N VAL A 177 -7.13 28.31 7.75
CA VAL A 177 -6.80 27.82 6.41
C VAL A 177 -6.57 26.31 6.44
N ASN A 178 -7.31 25.58 5.60
CA ASN A 178 -7.05 24.16 5.38
C ASN A 178 -5.62 23.99 4.90
N ALA A 179 -4.82 23.23 5.66
CA ALA A 179 -3.50 22.86 5.19
C ALA A 179 -3.68 22.09 3.89
N VAL A 180 -3.25 22.70 2.79
CA VAL A 180 -3.08 21.98 1.54
C VAL A 180 -2.09 20.88 1.92
N ARG A 181 -2.46 19.61 1.69
CA ARG A 181 -1.47 18.54 1.74
C ARG A 181 -0.40 18.96 0.74
N GLN A 182 0.68 19.58 1.22
CA GLN A 182 1.91 19.61 0.47
C GLN A 182 2.13 18.13 0.17
N ARG A 183 1.93 17.75 -1.10
CA ARG A 183 2.07 16.36 -1.55
C ARG A 183 3.57 16.00 -1.54
N GLY A 184 4.25 16.29 -0.43
CA GLY A 184 5.67 16.10 -0.17
C GLY A 184 6.01 14.75 0.43
N GLY A 185 5.04 13.85 0.60
CA GLY A 185 5.26 12.56 1.28
C GLY A 185 4.89 11.31 0.50
N LEU A 186 3.82 11.33 -0.30
CA LEU A 186 3.59 10.31 -1.32
C LEU A 186 3.88 11.00 -2.63
N GLY A 187 5.04 10.71 -3.22
CA GLY A 187 5.25 11.11 -4.61
C GLY A 187 4.02 10.69 -5.37
N SER A 188 3.33 11.64 -6.02
CA SER A 188 2.65 11.27 -7.25
C SER A 188 3.72 10.50 -8.00
N ARG A 189 3.58 9.17 -8.04
CA ARG A 189 4.55 8.30 -8.68
C ARG A 189 4.54 8.81 -10.10
N VAL A 190 5.55 9.61 -10.44
CA VAL A 190 5.58 10.24 -11.74
C VAL A 190 5.54 9.08 -12.70
N LYS A 191 4.47 9.02 -13.52
CA LYS A 191 4.16 7.84 -14.33
C LYS A 191 5.37 7.44 -15.18
N ALA A 192 6.22 8.41 -15.51
CA ALA A 192 7.61 8.18 -15.89
C ALA A 192 8.57 9.30 -15.40
N ALA A 193 9.66 8.90 -14.74
CA ALA A 193 10.83 9.77 -14.54
C ALA A 193 11.53 10.03 -15.89
N CYS A 194 12.06 11.24 -16.09
CA CYS A 194 12.84 11.58 -17.30
C CYS A 194 14.14 10.75 -17.37
N LEU A 195 14.73 10.65 -18.57
CA LEU A 195 15.93 9.85 -18.82
C LEU A 195 17.12 10.34 -18.00
N ALA A 196 17.32 11.65 -17.88
CA ALA A 196 18.40 12.22 -17.07
C ALA A 196 18.28 11.83 -15.58
N CYS A 197 17.09 12.00 -14.97
CA CYS A 197 16.86 11.59 -13.58
C CYS A 197 17.02 10.09 -13.35
N ARG A 198 16.61 9.24 -14.32
CA ARG A 198 16.84 7.79 -14.27
C ARG A 198 18.33 7.46 -14.30
N ARG A 199 19.08 8.04 -15.25
CA ARG A 199 20.53 7.84 -15.38
C ARG A 199 21.27 8.26 -14.11
N SER A 200 20.90 9.41 -13.54
CA SER A 200 21.51 9.92 -12.31
C SER A 200 20.94 9.34 -11.02
N LYS A 201 20.00 8.39 -11.11
CA LYS A 201 19.29 7.79 -9.96
C LYS A 201 18.70 8.83 -8.99
N THR A 202 18.21 9.96 -9.49
CA THR A 202 17.56 11.00 -8.68
C THR A 202 16.06 11.06 -8.91
N ARG A 203 15.32 11.51 -7.89
CA ARG A 203 13.87 11.62 -7.95
C ARG A 203 13.47 12.68 -8.98
N CYS A 204 12.60 12.31 -9.91
CA CYS A 204 11.96 13.23 -10.84
C CYS A 204 10.70 13.81 -10.18
N ASP A 205 10.51 15.11 -10.29
CA ASP A 205 9.35 15.89 -9.84
C ASP A 205 8.21 15.88 -10.87
N GLY A 206 8.51 15.57 -12.14
CA GLY A 206 7.51 15.35 -13.18
C GLY A 206 7.20 16.57 -14.04
N ALA A 207 7.60 17.78 -13.63
CA ALA A 207 7.65 18.94 -14.49
C ALA A 207 8.59 18.72 -15.69
N ARG A 208 8.41 19.50 -16.76
CA ARG A 208 9.25 19.49 -17.97
C ARG A 208 9.59 20.94 -18.36
N PRO A 209 10.87 21.37 -18.23
CA PRO A 209 11.97 20.64 -17.61
C PRO A 209 11.74 20.37 -16.12
N CYS A 210 12.27 19.25 -15.62
CA CYS A 210 12.10 18.84 -14.23
C CYS A 210 13.13 19.58 -13.35
N LEU A 211 12.79 19.90 -12.09
CA LEU A 211 13.66 20.69 -11.18
C LEU A 211 15.12 20.18 -11.10
N PRO A 212 15.38 18.87 -10.96
CA PRO A 212 16.75 18.34 -10.99
C PRO A 212 17.49 18.60 -12.31
N CYS A 213 16.80 18.49 -13.45
CA CYS A 213 17.40 18.73 -14.76
C CYS A 213 17.74 20.22 -14.94
N THR A 214 16.84 21.12 -14.56
CA THR A 214 17.08 22.56 -14.58
C THR A 214 18.27 22.92 -13.69
N LYS A 215 18.35 22.36 -12.48
CA LYS A 215 19.46 22.60 -11.54
C LYS A 215 20.81 22.11 -12.08
N ARG A 216 20.82 21.01 -12.84
CA ARG A 216 22.04 20.44 -13.45
C ARG A 216 22.34 20.99 -14.84
N LYS A 217 21.46 21.84 -15.39
CA LYS A 217 21.52 22.29 -16.79
C LYS A 217 21.60 21.11 -17.77
N SER A 218 20.93 20.00 -17.46
CA SER A 218 20.89 18.81 -18.30
C SER A 218 19.59 18.73 -19.09
N GLU A 219 19.63 18.16 -20.28
CA GLU A 219 18.45 17.98 -21.12
C GLU A 219 17.38 17.09 -20.45
N CYS A 220 16.18 17.64 -20.26
CA CYS A 220 15.10 16.93 -19.57
C CYS A 220 14.21 16.12 -20.54
N ILE A 221 14.76 15.03 -21.06
CA ILE A 221 14.04 14.18 -22.01
C ILE A 221 13.06 13.25 -21.27
N GLY A 222 11.76 13.41 -21.53
CA GLY A 222 10.72 12.49 -21.06
C GLY A 222 10.85 11.11 -21.68
N GLN A 223 10.40 10.06 -20.99
CA GLN A 223 10.30 8.74 -21.62
C GLN A 223 9.16 8.78 -22.64
N LEU A 224 9.46 8.43 -23.89
CA LEU A 224 8.46 8.29 -24.94
C LEU A 224 7.41 7.25 -24.51
N CYS A 225 6.13 7.49 -24.82
CA CYS A 225 5.14 6.45 -24.65
C CYS A 225 5.46 5.28 -25.60
N LYS A 226 5.00 4.06 -25.26
CA LYS A 226 5.28 2.86 -26.09
C LYS A 226 4.88 3.08 -27.56
N LYS A 227 3.76 3.75 -27.82
CA LYS A 227 3.27 4.04 -29.17
C LYS A 227 4.25 4.92 -29.97
N CYS A 228 4.77 5.99 -29.37
CA CYS A 228 5.74 6.87 -30.04
C CYS A 228 7.10 6.21 -30.22
N ALA A 229 7.50 5.34 -29.28
CA ALA A 229 8.70 4.53 -29.44
C ALA A 229 8.59 3.56 -30.65
N HIS A 230 7.45 2.90 -30.82
CA HIS A 230 7.20 2.04 -32.00
C HIS A 230 7.12 2.81 -33.32
N ALA A 231 6.64 4.06 -33.29
CA ALA A 231 6.55 4.91 -34.48
C ALA A 231 7.87 5.58 -34.87
N GLY A 232 8.99 5.29 -34.19
CA GLY A 232 10.30 5.89 -34.48
C GLY A 232 10.38 7.40 -34.22
N LYS A 233 9.43 7.97 -33.47
CA LYS A 233 9.42 9.41 -33.15
C LYS A 233 10.41 9.70 -32.05
N THR A 234 11.26 10.72 -32.22
CA THR A 234 12.26 11.15 -31.23
C THR A 234 11.66 11.97 -30.09
N THR A 235 10.47 12.55 -30.28
CA THR A 235 9.73 13.33 -29.29
C THR A 235 8.29 12.83 -29.16
N CYS A 236 7.77 12.76 -27.92
CA CYS A 236 6.38 12.38 -27.66
C CYS A 236 5.58 13.65 -27.42
N ILE A 237 4.90 14.15 -28.45
CA ILE A 237 3.81 15.14 -28.33
C ILE A 237 2.51 14.37 -28.05
N CYS A 238 2.58 13.44 -27.12
CA CYS A 238 1.46 12.66 -26.64
C CYS A 238 1.08 13.28 -25.30
N ASP A 239 0.68 14.55 -25.34
CA ASP A 239 0.43 15.32 -24.13
C ASP A 239 -0.62 14.62 -23.26
N LEU A 240 -0.31 14.60 -21.98
CA LEU A 240 -1.06 13.95 -20.91
C LEU A 240 -2.37 14.68 -20.57
N ASP A 241 -2.91 15.49 -21.49
CA ASP A 241 -4.06 16.35 -21.23
C ASP A 241 -5.42 15.64 -21.42
N GLU A 242 -5.44 14.47 -22.06
CA GLU A 242 -6.69 13.71 -22.29
C GLU A 242 -7.04 12.78 -21.10
N SER A 243 -6.82 13.24 -19.87
CA SER A 243 -7.28 12.53 -18.65
C SER A 243 -8.25 13.36 -17.80
N THR A 244 -8.75 14.48 -18.32
CA THR A 244 -9.71 15.32 -17.57
C THR A 244 -11.10 15.44 -18.24
N SER A 245 -11.37 14.80 -19.38
CA SER A 245 -12.68 14.95 -20.04
C SER A 245 -13.07 13.79 -20.97
N SER A 246 -13.19 12.58 -20.42
CA SER A 246 -13.96 11.50 -21.07
C SER A 246 -15.16 11.12 -20.21
N SER A 247 -16.03 12.11 -19.97
CA SER A 247 -17.43 11.85 -19.68
C SER A 247 -18.15 11.71 -21.02
N SER A 248 -18.53 10.46 -21.32
CA SER A 248 -19.70 10.03 -22.08
C SER A 248 -20.23 10.97 -23.17
N SER A 249 -20.08 10.58 -24.44
CA SER A 249 -21.05 10.89 -25.50
C SER A 249 -20.94 9.85 -26.62
N ASN A 250 -21.86 8.89 -26.60
CA ASN A 250 -22.29 8.20 -27.83
C ASN A 250 -23.06 9.24 -28.66
N THR A 251 -22.45 9.77 -29.72
CA THR A 251 -23.15 10.64 -30.67
C THR A 251 -23.35 9.90 -31.98
N THR A 252 -24.54 9.30 -32.09
CA THR A 252 -25.16 8.91 -33.36
C THR A 252 -25.31 10.14 -34.25
N LEU A 253 -24.90 10.00 -35.51
CA LEU A 253 -25.09 11.01 -36.56
C LEU A 253 -26.54 11.52 -36.60
N ARG A 254 -26.72 12.83 -36.47
CA ARG A 254 -27.88 13.54 -37.05
C ARG A 254 -27.49 14.96 -37.50
N THR A 255 -28.05 15.26 -38.66
CA THR A 255 -27.93 16.39 -39.59
C THR A 255 -28.14 17.79 -38.99
N PRO A 256 -27.57 18.86 -39.58
CA PRO A 256 -27.80 20.22 -39.13
C PRO A 256 -29.10 20.77 -39.75
N ASN A 257 -29.96 21.34 -38.92
CA ASN A 257 -31.01 22.26 -39.38
C ASN A 257 -30.97 23.54 -38.55
N GLN A 258 -31.17 24.64 -39.27
CA GLN A 258 -30.94 26.03 -38.90
C GLN A 258 -31.97 26.59 -37.91
N GLN A 259 -31.65 27.81 -37.49
CA GLN A 259 -32.52 28.91 -37.03
C GLN A 259 -32.77 29.04 -35.53
N GLY A 260 -32.39 30.22 -35.01
CA GLY A 260 -32.70 30.66 -33.65
C GLY A 260 -31.85 31.83 -33.18
N TYR A 261 -32.07 33.00 -33.77
CA TYR A 261 -31.69 34.32 -33.28
C TYR A 261 -31.91 34.48 -31.76
N TYR A 262 -30.93 35.04 -31.02
CA TYR A 262 -31.13 36.11 -30.01
C TYR A 262 -29.76 36.71 -29.62
N PRO A 263 -29.58 38.04 -29.69
CA PRO A 263 -28.40 38.71 -29.16
C PRO A 263 -28.65 39.12 -27.71
N ASN A 264 -27.70 38.87 -26.81
CA ASN A 264 -27.65 39.61 -25.55
C ASN A 264 -26.21 39.97 -25.19
N SER A 265 -25.92 41.23 -25.50
CA SER A 265 -24.72 41.97 -25.20
C SER A 265 -24.67 42.31 -23.70
N PHE A 266 -23.60 41.94 -23.00
CA PHE A 266 -23.22 42.54 -21.73
C PHE A 266 -21.70 42.79 -21.73
N PRO A 267 -21.24 44.05 -21.85
CA PRO A 267 -19.85 44.41 -21.65
C PRO A 267 -19.60 44.73 -20.17
N TRP A 268 -18.71 43.97 -19.53
CA TRP A 268 -18.09 44.35 -18.26
C TRP A 268 -16.75 45.04 -18.55
N PRO A 269 -16.55 46.31 -18.13
CA PRO A 269 -15.24 46.93 -18.18
C PRO A 269 -14.46 46.59 -16.91
N VAL A 270 -13.38 45.81 -17.03
CA VAL A 270 -12.34 45.74 -16.00
C VAL A 270 -11.16 46.59 -16.45
N ALA A 271 -11.13 47.83 -15.93
CA ALA A 271 -9.92 48.61 -15.86
C ALA A 271 -8.99 47.96 -14.82
N ILE A 272 -7.84 47.43 -15.25
CA ILE A 272 -6.77 47.04 -14.34
C ILE A 272 -5.63 48.03 -14.52
N THR A 273 -5.54 48.91 -13.54
CA THR A 273 -4.52 49.92 -13.34
C THR A 273 -3.14 49.26 -13.21
N SER A 274 -2.20 49.71 -14.04
CA SER A 274 -0.76 49.44 -13.89
C SER A 274 -0.25 50.07 -12.59
N MET A 275 0.44 49.29 -11.77
CA MET A 275 1.26 49.79 -10.67
C MET A 275 2.74 49.44 -10.94
N PRO A 276 3.67 50.41 -10.82
CA PRO A 276 5.07 50.24 -11.15
C PRO A 276 5.90 49.66 -9.99
N GLY A 277 6.88 48.84 -10.39
CA GLY A 277 8.20 48.60 -9.79
C GLY A 277 8.39 48.80 -8.28
N HIS A 278 8.68 47.70 -7.58
CA HIS A 278 9.48 47.73 -6.35
C HIS A 278 10.82 47.01 -6.57
N PRO A 279 11.96 47.68 -6.30
CA PRO A 279 13.28 47.09 -6.46
C PRO A 279 13.60 46.09 -5.35
N HIS A 280 14.22 44.98 -5.74
CA HIS A 280 14.82 44.00 -4.84
C HIS A 280 16.02 44.60 -4.09
N PRO A 281 16.13 44.44 -2.76
CA PRO A 281 17.40 44.64 -2.08
C PRO A 281 18.34 43.47 -2.35
N MET A 282 19.52 43.82 -2.84
CA MET A 282 20.70 42.98 -2.95
C MET A 282 21.36 42.73 -1.59
N HIS A 283 22.16 41.65 -1.56
CA HIS A 283 23.20 41.29 -0.58
C HIS A 283 22.79 40.63 0.73
N SER A 284 23.22 39.37 0.88
CA SER A 284 24.21 39.04 1.93
C SER A 284 24.96 37.76 1.57
N LEU A 285 26.23 37.94 1.24
CA LEU A 285 27.26 36.91 1.23
C LEU A 285 27.55 36.55 2.69
N HIS A 286 27.52 35.27 3.04
CA HIS A 286 28.15 34.76 4.25
C HIS A 286 29.22 33.72 3.87
N PRO A 287 30.41 33.77 4.48
CA PRO A 287 31.55 32.90 4.18
C PRO A 287 31.42 31.50 4.80
N PRO A 288 32.24 30.53 4.35
CA PRO A 288 32.29 29.18 4.92
C PRO A 288 33.25 29.13 6.12
N ALA A 289 33.00 28.24 7.09
CA ALA A 289 33.96 27.27 7.62
C ALA A 289 33.59 26.76 9.04
N GLN A 290 34.05 25.54 9.30
CA GLN A 290 34.29 24.89 10.61
C GLN A 290 33.03 24.36 11.32
N ALA A 291 32.99 23.17 11.94
CA ALA A 291 34.01 22.19 12.28
C ALA A 291 33.35 20.79 12.35
N ALA A 292 34.13 19.77 12.05
CA ALA A 292 33.80 18.38 12.36
C ALA A 292 33.79 18.20 13.89
N GLY A 293 32.65 17.74 14.43
CA GLY A 293 32.52 17.29 15.81
C GLY A 293 32.27 15.78 15.84
N PRO A 294 32.88 15.03 16.78
CA PRO A 294 32.80 13.57 16.81
C PRO A 294 31.41 13.10 17.24
N SER A 295 30.93 12.07 16.53
CA SER A 295 29.76 11.27 16.85
C SER A 295 29.87 10.66 18.25
N SER A 296 29.10 11.20 19.18
CA SER A 296 28.82 10.58 20.48
C SER A 296 27.95 9.33 20.27
N SER A 297 28.56 8.16 20.43
CA SER A 297 27.88 6.88 20.59
C SER A 297 26.95 6.93 21.80
N SER A 298 25.65 6.99 21.54
CA SER A 298 24.62 6.75 22.54
C SER A 298 24.64 5.28 22.93
N TYR A 299 25.06 5.03 24.18
CA TYR A 299 24.87 3.76 24.87
C TYR A 299 23.38 3.34 24.78
N GLY A 300 23.15 2.17 24.18
CA GLY A 300 21.85 1.51 24.25
C GLY A 300 21.58 1.00 25.66
N PRO A 301 20.32 0.95 26.10
CA PRO A 301 19.95 0.42 27.41
C PRO A 301 20.29 -1.07 27.48
N SER A 302 21.11 -1.45 28.45
CA SER A 302 21.43 -2.83 28.77
C SER A 302 20.15 -3.56 29.22
N ASP A 303 19.79 -4.63 28.51
CA ASP A 303 18.71 -5.53 28.94
C ASP A 303 19.06 -6.17 30.29
N PRO A 304 18.09 -6.29 31.23
CA PRO A 304 18.31 -6.98 32.49
C PRO A 304 18.53 -8.49 32.26
N PRO A 305 19.41 -9.13 33.03
CA PRO A 305 19.67 -10.56 32.91
C PRO A 305 18.42 -11.40 33.25
N PRO A 306 18.25 -12.58 32.62
CA PRO A 306 17.12 -13.45 32.89
C PRO A 306 17.17 -14.02 34.33
N PRO A 307 16.01 -14.26 34.96
CA PRO A 307 15.94 -14.81 36.29
C PRO A 307 16.43 -16.26 36.33
N SER A 308 17.21 -16.59 37.36
CA SER A 308 17.72 -17.93 37.62
C SER A 308 16.61 -18.95 37.85
N PRO A 309 16.77 -20.20 37.40
CA PRO A 309 15.78 -21.25 37.61
C PRO A 309 15.67 -21.62 39.11
N PRO A 310 14.48 -22.01 39.58
CA PRO A 310 14.29 -22.40 40.97
C PRO A 310 15.00 -23.72 41.29
N SER A 311 15.79 -23.69 42.37
CA SER A 311 16.44 -24.87 42.94
C SER A 311 15.39 -25.88 43.39
N ARG A 312 15.43 -27.08 42.81
CA ARG A 312 14.68 -28.24 43.31
C ARG A 312 15.31 -28.67 44.63
N HIS A 313 14.54 -28.61 45.71
CA HIS A 313 14.84 -29.36 46.92
C HIS A 313 14.25 -30.77 46.75
N ASP A 314 15.11 -31.77 46.93
CA ASP A 314 14.77 -33.16 47.28
C ASP A 314 14.15 -33.22 48.68
#